data_AF-A0A1L5PIK1-F1
#
_entry.id   AF-A0A1L5PIK1-F1
#
_cell.length_a   1.000
_cell.length_b   1.000
_cell.length_c   1.000
_cell.angle_alpha   90.00
_cell.angle_beta   90.00
_cell.angle_gamma   90.00
#
_symmetry.space_group_name_H-M   'P 1'
#
loop_
_entity.id
_entity.type
_entity.pdbx_description
1 polymer ?
#
loop_
_entity_poly.entity_id
_entity_poly.type
_entity_poly.pdbx_seq_one_letter_code
_entity_poly.pdbx_strand_id
1 'polypeptide(L)'
;MIWNHRITRILVGLSLLALVIVLMLPSLTGFTSLDGTVNARFAIVNAPIDGELQEAPPKVGAHVLAGEPLALIHNARVNRAILTSLQADHMTAVEHVTALKRECDELVRLRDQLGARMEVFTRTTIADLERQVEILNKRVKVSEAQDNVAQVDFDRRLALEAKGILSRAQR
;
A
#
# COMPACT_ATOMS: atom_id res chain seq x y z
N MET A 1 -5.32 -13.02 109.51
CA MET A 1 -4.09 -12.18 109.57
C MET A 1 -3.83 -11.69 108.15
N ILE A 2 -3.87 -10.43 107.76
CA ILE A 2 -3.71 -9.14 108.43
C ILE A 2 -4.63 -8.15 107.67
N TRP A 3 -5.84 -7.88 108.17
CA TRP A 3 -6.73 -6.90 107.52
C TRP A 3 -6.58 -5.56 108.24
N ASN A 4 -5.50 -4.84 107.93
CA ASN A 4 -5.42 -3.44 108.29
C ASN A 4 -6.33 -2.70 107.31
N HIS A 5 -7.60 -2.45 107.70
CA HIS A 5 -8.62 -1.80 106.86
C HIS A 5 -8.12 -0.51 106.17
N ARG A 6 -7.14 0.16 106.78
CA ARG A 6 -6.48 1.35 106.23
C ARG A 6 -5.68 1.05 104.96
N ILE A 7 -4.86 0.00 104.97
CA ILE A 7 -3.97 -0.35 103.84
C ILE A 7 -4.81 -0.88 102.67
N THR A 8 -5.78 -1.76 102.94
CA THR A 8 -6.65 -2.29 101.87
C THR A 8 -7.50 -1.20 101.23
N ARG A 9 -7.97 -0.21 102.01
CA ARG A 9 -8.72 0.92 101.46
C ARG A 9 -7.84 1.82 100.58
N ILE A 10 -6.58 2.03 100.97
CA ILE A 10 -5.60 2.78 100.17
C ILE A 10 -5.29 2.04 98.87
N LEU A 11 -5.05 0.72 98.94
CA LEU A 11 -4.66 -0.08 97.77
C LEU A 11 -5.82 -0.20 96.76
N VAL A 12 -7.05 -0.37 97.23
CA VAL A 12 -8.26 -0.34 96.38
C VAL A 12 -8.45 1.06 95.76
N GLY A 13 -8.28 2.13 96.54
CA GLY A 13 -8.36 3.50 96.03
C GLY A 13 -7.31 3.80 94.95
N LEU A 14 -6.07 3.34 95.15
CA LEU A 14 -4.99 3.52 94.19
C LEU A 14 -5.21 2.70 92.92
N SER A 15 -5.73 1.47 93.05
CA SER A 15 -6.09 0.63 91.89
C SER A 15 -7.22 1.24 91.07
N LEU A 16 -8.23 1.83 91.72
CA LEU A 16 -9.31 2.55 91.03
C LEU A 16 -8.78 3.80 90.32
N LEU A 17 -7.87 4.55 90.95
CA LEU A 17 -7.23 5.72 90.33
C LEU A 17 -6.41 5.32 89.10
N ALA A 18 -5.61 4.26 89.21
CA ALA A 18 -4.81 3.75 88.09
C ALA A 18 -5.69 3.29 86.91
N LEU A 19 -6.82 2.63 87.19
CA LEU A 19 -7.78 2.22 86.16
C LEU A 19 -8.34 3.41 85.38
N VAL A 20 -8.73 4.48 86.09
CA VAL A 20 -9.23 5.71 85.46
C VAL A 20 -8.16 6.35 84.57
N ILE A 21 -6.90 6.39 85.05
CA ILE A 21 -5.78 6.92 84.27
C ILE A 21 -5.59 6.12 82.98
N VAL A 22 -5.55 4.79 83.06
CA VAL A 22 -5.37 3.90 81.88
C VAL A 22 -6.50 4.06 80.86
N LEU A 23 -7.74 4.25 81.32
CA LEU A 23 -8.89 4.48 80.43
C LEU A 23 -8.86 5.86 79.76
N MET A 24 -8.24 6.86 80.39
CA MET A 24 -8.06 8.22 79.84
C MET A 24 -6.84 8.34 78.91
N LEU A 25 -5.85 7.44 79.00
CA LEU A 25 -4.65 7.49 78.17
C LEU A 25 -4.95 7.58 76.65
N PRO A 26 -5.82 6.73 76.07
CA PRO A 26 -6.11 6.78 74.63
C PRO A 26 -6.73 8.11 74.19
N SER A 27 -7.51 8.76 75.07
CA SER A 27 -8.08 10.09 74.77
C SER A 27 -7.06 11.22 74.86
N LEU A 28 -5.99 11.07 75.64
CA LEU A 28 -4.91 12.07 75.74
C LEU A 28 -3.79 11.85 74.72
N THR A 29 -3.49 10.60 74.35
CA THR A 29 -2.38 10.25 73.45
C THR A 29 -2.82 9.91 72.03
N GLY A 30 -4.11 9.68 71.82
CA GLY A 30 -4.70 9.48 70.51
C GLY A 30 -4.75 10.80 69.75
N PHE A 31 -3.75 11.04 68.90
CA PHE A 31 -3.80 12.10 67.90
C PHE A 31 -4.85 11.72 66.84
N THR A 32 -6.11 12.09 67.07
CA THR A 32 -7.16 12.00 66.07
C THR A 32 -7.10 13.26 65.20
N SER A 33 -6.50 13.14 64.02
CA SER A 33 -6.58 14.21 63.02
C SER A 33 -7.87 14.00 62.22
N LEU A 34 -8.77 14.99 62.28
CA LEU A 34 -10.01 15.03 61.48
C LEU A 34 -9.73 15.42 60.02
N ASP A 35 -8.52 15.91 59.72
CA ASP A 35 -8.12 16.38 58.41
C ASP A 35 -7.32 15.30 57.66
N GLY A 36 -8.05 14.34 57.09
CA GLY A 36 -7.50 13.38 56.13
C GLY A 36 -7.62 13.91 54.70
N THR A 37 -6.50 14.24 54.05
CA THR A 37 -6.49 14.57 52.61
C THR A 37 -6.26 13.31 51.78
N VAL A 38 -7.21 12.97 50.91
CA VAL A 38 -7.02 11.89 49.93
C VAL A 38 -6.25 12.45 48.73
N ASN A 39 -5.02 11.99 48.54
CA ASN A 39 -4.23 12.31 47.36
C ASN A 39 -4.52 11.29 46.25
N ALA A 40 -5.19 11.73 45.18
CA ALA A 40 -5.47 10.90 44.00
C ALA A 40 -4.80 11.50 42.77
N ARG A 41 -4.36 10.65 41.84
CA ARG A 41 -3.89 11.08 40.53
C ARG A 41 -5.10 11.34 39.64
N PHE A 42 -5.18 12.54 39.07
CA PHE A 42 -6.26 12.91 38.16
C PHE A 42 -5.76 12.92 36.71
N ALA A 43 -6.62 12.47 35.80
CA ALA A 43 -6.46 12.63 34.36
C ALA A 43 -7.68 13.40 33.83
N ILE A 44 -7.43 14.39 32.98
CA ILE A 44 -8.50 15.17 32.36
C ILE A 44 -8.84 14.51 31.03
N VAL A 45 -10.09 14.09 30.87
CA VAL A 45 -10.61 13.53 29.61
C VAL A 45 -11.37 14.63 28.89
N ASN A 46 -10.90 14.98 27.70
CA ASN A 46 -11.54 15.99 26.84
C ASN A 46 -12.34 15.31 25.74
N ALA A 47 -13.42 15.97 25.30
CA ALA A 47 -14.16 15.56 24.13
C ALA A 47 -13.28 15.68 22.86
N PRO A 48 -13.21 14.64 22.01
CA PRO A 48 -12.44 14.69 20.76
C PRO A 48 -13.12 15.52 19.66
N ILE A 49 -14.43 15.73 19.78
CA ILE A 49 -15.25 16.48 18.84
C ILE A 49 -16.24 17.34 19.60
N ASP A 50 -16.60 18.49 19.03
CA ASP A 50 -17.73 19.28 19.52
C ASP A 50 -19.03 18.52 19.25
N GLY A 51 -20.00 18.60 20.18
CA GLY A 51 -21.29 17.94 20.03
C GLY A 51 -22.12 17.96 21.31
N GLU A 52 -23.25 17.27 21.27
CA GLU A 52 -24.17 17.10 22.38
C GLU A 52 -23.96 15.72 23.01
N LEU A 53 -24.01 15.62 24.34
CA LEU A 53 -23.98 14.32 25.01
C LEU A 53 -25.34 13.63 24.81
N GLN A 54 -25.34 12.45 24.20
CA GLN A 54 -26.55 11.63 24.08
C GLN A 54 -26.94 10.96 25.40
N GLU A 55 -25.95 10.58 26.20
CA GLU A 55 -26.14 9.89 27.46
C GLU A 55 -25.48 10.65 28.61
N ALA A 56 -26.10 10.59 29.78
CA ALA A 56 -25.54 11.18 30.98
C ALA A 56 -24.28 10.37 31.39
N PRO A 57 -23.15 11.04 31.64
CA PRO A 57 -21.93 10.34 32.03
C PRO A 57 -22.10 9.67 33.41
N PRO A 58 -21.23 8.69 33.74
CA PRO A 58 -21.20 8.07 35.05
C PRO A 58 -21.19 9.09 36.19
N LYS A 59 -21.90 8.78 37.27
CA LYS A 59 -21.93 9.64 38.46
C LYS A 59 -20.53 9.82 39.03
N VAL A 60 -20.26 10.99 39.60
CA VAL A 60 -19.00 11.28 40.29
C VAL A 60 -18.77 10.24 41.39
N GLY A 61 -17.60 9.59 41.36
CA GLY A 61 -17.23 8.51 42.28
C GLY A 61 -17.58 7.09 41.78
N ALA A 62 -18.18 6.94 40.61
CA ALA A 62 -18.36 5.63 39.98
C ALA A 62 -17.00 5.03 39.57
N HIS A 63 -16.83 3.73 39.81
CA HIS A 63 -15.69 3.00 39.30
C HIS A 63 -15.86 2.77 37.80
N VAL A 64 -14.83 3.08 37.03
CA VAL A 64 -14.77 2.92 35.57
C VAL A 64 -13.51 2.15 35.20
N LEU A 65 -13.61 1.28 34.21
CA LEU A 65 -12.47 0.50 33.70
C LEU A 65 -11.80 1.22 32.54
N ALA A 66 -10.53 0.88 32.29
CA ALA A 66 -9.82 1.39 31.12
C ALA A 66 -10.49 0.90 29.82
N GLY A 67 -10.80 1.83 28.92
CA GLY A 67 -11.48 1.54 27.66
C GLY A 67 -13.01 1.49 27.76
N GLU A 68 -13.58 1.67 28.96
CA GLU A 68 -15.02 1.78 29.13
C GLU A 68 -15.53 3.13 28.57
N PRO A 69 -16.61 3.14 27.76
CA PRO A 69 -17.17 4.37 27.22
C PRO A 69 -17.75 5.24 28.34
N LEU A 70 -17.18 6.43 28.56
CA LEU A 70 -17.63 7.37 29.60
C LEU A 70 -18.79 8.27 29.15
N ALA A 71 -18.84 8.61 27.86
CA ALA A 71 -19.88 9.45 27.29
C ALA A 71 -19.96 9.21 25.78
N LEU A 72 -21.16 9.32 25.23
CA LEU A 72 -21.38 9.30 23.79
C LEU A 72 -21.73 10.71 23.31
N ILE A 73 -20.88 11.24 22.43
CA ILE A 73 -21.02 12.59 21.88
C ILE A 73 -21.59 12.49 20.48
N HIS A 74 -22.71 13.17 20.25
CA HIS A 74 -23.37 13.26 18.96
C HIS A 74 -23.25 14.67 18.40
N ASN A 75 -22.67 14.79 17.20
CA ASN A 75 -22.62 16.06 16.49
C ASN A 75 -23.64 16.07 15.35
N ALA A 76 -24.79 16.71 15.59
CA ALA A 76 -25.85 16.87 14.59
C ALA A 76 -25.47 17.86 13.46
N ARG A 77 -24.45 18.70 13.68
CA ARG A 77 -23.96 19.67 12.69
C ARG A 77 -22.90 19.10 11.75
N VAL A 78 -22.41 17.88 11.99
CA VAL A 78 -21.51 17.21 11.05
C VAL A 78 -22.24 17.03 9.73
N ASN A 79 -21.72 17.70 8.70
CA ASN A 79 -22.28 17.64 7.37
C ASN A 79 -22.01 16.25 6.76
N ARG A 80 -22.96 15.33 6.93
CA ARG A 80 -22.90 13.99 6.34
C ARG A 80 -22.82 14.03 4.81
N ALA A 81 -23.26 15.12 4.17
CA ALA A 81 -23.12 15.28 2.72
C ALA A 81 -21.65 15.38 2.29
N ILE A 82 -20.76 15.92 3.12
CA ILE A 82 -19.32 15.94 2.83
C ILE A 82 -18.77 14.51 2.83
N LEU A 83 -19.13 13.70 3.82
CA LEU A 83 -18.70 12.30 3.87
C LEU A 83 -19.22 11.53 2.65
N THR A 84 -20.50 11.70 2.30
CA THR A 84 -21.08 11.07 1.12
C THR A 84 -20.41 11.54 -0.18
N SER A 85 -20.10 12.84 -0.30
CA SER A 85 -19.36 13.39 -1.45
C SER A 85 -17.97 12.77 -1.54
N LEU A 86 -17.21 12.74 -0.44
CA LEU A 86 -15.87 12.15 -0.42
C LEU A 86 -15.89 10.65 -0.73
N GLN A 87 -16.93 9.93 -0.29
CA GLN A 87 -17.12 8.53 -0.64
C GLN A 87 -17.40 8.34 -2.13
N ALA A 88 -18.25 9.19 -2.71
CA ALA A 88 -18.52 9.18 -4.15
C ALA A 88 -17.26 9.52 -4.95
N ASP A 89 -16.53 10.57 -4.58
CA ASP A 89 -15.27 10.98 -5.20
C ASP A 89 -14.23 9.85 -5.14
N HIS A 90 -14.13 9.18 -3.99
CA HIS A 90 -13.26 8.02 -3.82
C HIS A 90 -13.65 6.87 -4.74
N MET A 91 -14.94 6.53 -4.84
CA MET A 91 -15.42 5.48 -5.73
C MET A 91 -15.12 5.82 -7.20
N THR A 92 -15.42 7.04 -7.63
CA THR A 92 -15.11 7.51 -8.98
C THR A 92 -13.61 7.45 -9.28
N ALA A 93 -12.76 7.88 -8.34
CA ALA A 93 -11.31 7.79 -8.50
C ALA A 93 -10.83 6.34 -8.65
N VAL A 94 -11.36 5.40 -7.86
CA VAL A 94 -11.03 3.97 -7.97
C VAL A 94 -11.47 3.39 -9.32
N GLU A 95 -12.66 3.76 -9.79
CA GLU A 95 -13.16 3.34 -11.11
C GLU A 95 -12.26 3.85 -12.23
N HIS A 96 -11.87 5.13 -12.18
CA HIS A 96 -10.93 5.72 -13.15
C HIS A 96 -9.58 4.99 -13.16
N VAL A 97 -8.98 4.74 -12.00
CA VAL A 97 -7.71 4.01 -11.93
C VAL A 97 -7.85 2.61 -12.54
N THR A 98 -8.97 1.94 -12.28
CA THR A 98 -9.23 0.60 -12.82
C THR A 98 -9.41 0.64 -14.34
N ALA A 99 -10.11 1.66 -14.87
CA ALA A 99 -10.28 1.86 -16.30
C ALA A 99 -8.94 2.14 -16.99
N LEU A 100 -8.14 3.09 -16.47
CA LEU A 100 -6.82 3.42 -17.03
C LEU A 100 -5.88 2.21 -17.02
N LYS A 101 -5.95 1.37 -15.99
CA LYS A 101 -5.14 0.15 -15.94
C LYS A 101 -5.50 -0.82 -17.07
N ARG A 102 -6.80 -1.01 -17.34
CA ARG A 102 -7.26 -1.83 -18.47
C ARG A 102 -6.80 -1.26 -19.81
N GLU A 103 -6.91 0.05 -20.01
CA GLU A 103 -6.43 0.71 -21.23
C GLU A 103 -4.92 0.52 -21.42
N CYS A 104 -4.14 0.64 -20.34
CA CYS A 104 -2.70 0.39 -20.37
C CYS A 104 -2.38 -1.06 -20.77
N ASP A 105 -3.07 -2.03 -20.16
CA ASP A 105 -2.89 -3.44 -20.47
C ASP A 105 -3.27 -3.76 -21.94
N GLU A 106 -4.33 -3.14 -22.46
CA GLU A 106 -4.72 -3.27 -23.87
C GLU A 106 -3.69 -2.66 -24.82
N LEU A 107 -3.16 -1.47 -24.51
CA LEU A 107 -2.13 -0.81 -25.30
C LEU A 107 -0.83 -1.61 -25.32
N VAL A 108 -0.43 -2.18 -24.18
CA VAL A 108 0.71 -3.10 -24.10
C VAL A 108 0.49 -4.31 -25.00
N ARG A 109 -0.70 -4.91 -24.96
CA ARG A 109 -1.04 -6.05 -25.82
C ARG A 109 -0.98 -5.69 -27.31
N LEU A 110 -1.51 -4.53 -27.69
CA LEU A 110 -1.48 -4.04 -29.07
C LEU A 110 -0.05 -3.77 -29.55
N ARG A 111 0.78 -3.16 -28.71
CA ARG A 111 2.20 -2.95 -28.99
C ARG A 111 2.90 -4.28 -29.25
N ASP A 112 2.68 -5.28 -28.41
CA ASP A 112 3.34 -6.58 -28.53
C ASP A 112 2.89 -7.34 -29.79
N GLN A 113 1.60 -7.27 -30.13
CA GLN A 113 1.06 -7.80 -31.39
C GLN A 113 1.67 -7.09 -32.61
N LEU A 114 1.82 -5.77 -32.56
CA LEU A 114 2.43 -5.01 -33.65
C LEU A 114 3.91 -5.36 -33.79
N GLY A 115 4.64 -5.49 -32.68
CA GLY A 115 6.04 -5.92 -32.68
C GLY A 115 6.23 -7.28 -33.34
N ALA A 116 5.40 -8.26 -32.99
CA ALA A 116 5.44 -9.59 -33.61
C ALA A 116 5.14 -9.53 -35.12
N ARG A 117 4.15 -8.75 -35.54
CA ARG A 117 3.82 -8.56 -36.97
C ARG A 117 4.96 -7.89 -37.74
N MET A 118 5.59 -6.88 -37.15
CA MET A 118 6.73 -6.19 -37.75
C MET A 118 7.94 -7.11 -37.91
N GLU A 119 8.19 -7.98 -36.94
CA GLU A 119 9.27 -8.96 -37.03
C GLU A 119 9.04 -9.93 -38.20
N VAL A 120 7.82 -10.49 -38.31
CA VAL A 120 7.45 -11.40 -39.40
C VAL A 120 7.54 -10.69 -40.75
N PHE A 121 7.01 -9.46 -40.85
CA PHE A 121 7.09 -8.66 -42.06
C PHE A 121 8.55 -8.44 -42.48
N THR A 122 9.38 -7.93 -41.56
CA THR A 122 10.80 -7.65 -41.83
C THR A 122 11.54 -8.89 -42.30
N ARG A 123 11.35 -10.03 -41.62
CA ARG A 123 11.97 -11.30 -41.99
C ARG A 123 11.55 -11.77 -43.39
N THR A 124 10.26 -11.65 -43.71
CA THR A 124 9.71 -12.05 -45.00
C THR A 124 10.22 -11.14 -46.12
N THR A 125 10.25 -9.83 -45.88
CA THR A 125 10.77 -8.85 -46.83
C THR A 125 12.25 -9.06 -47.13
N ILE A 126 13.08 -9.34 -46.10
CA ILE A 126 14.50 -9.67 -46.30
C ILE A 126 14.64 -10.93 -47.16
N ALA A 127 13.93 -12.01 -46.80
CA ALA A 127 14.01 -13.27 -47.55
C ALA A 127 13.53 -13.12 -49.01
N ASP A 128 12.53 -12.27 -49.27
CA ASP A 128 12.08 -12.00 -50.63
C ASP A 128 13.08 -11.18 -51.43
N LEU A 129 13.67 -10.14 -50.84
CA LEU A 129 14.74 -9.35 -51.45
C LEU A 129 15.97 -10.21 -51.77
N GLU A 130 16.39 -11.09 -50.86
CA GLU A 130 17.50 -12.02 -51.09
C GLU A 130 17.21 -12.95 -52.28
N ARG A 131 15.99 -13.48 -52.37
CA ARG A 131 15.55 -14.30 -53.50
C ARG A 131 15.57 -13.53 -54.82
N GLN A 132 15.11 -12.28 -54.82
CA GLN A 132 15.13 -11.42 -56.00
C GLN A 132 16.57 -11.15 -56.47
N VAL A 133 17.49 -10.87 -55.54
CA VAL A 133 18.93 -10.71 -55.83
C VAL A 133 19.51 -11.99 -56.43
N GLU A 134 19.16 -13.16 -55.90
CA GLU A 134 19.62 -14.44 -56.44
C GLU A 134 19.12 -14.68 -57.88
N ILE A 135 17.84 -14.39 -58.14
CA ILE A 135 17.24 -14.51 -59.48
C ILE A 135 17.94 -13.57 -60.47
N LEU A 136 18.17 -12.32 -60.07
CA LEU A 136 18.87 -11.33 -60.91
C LEU A 136 20.30 -11.77 -61.21
N ASN A 137 21.04 -12.26 -60.21
CA ASN A 137 22.38 -12.79 -60.40
C ASN A 137 22.42 -13.99 -61.36
N LYS A 138 21.43 -14.91 -61.26
CA LYS A 138 21.30 -16.02 -62.21
C LYS A 138 21.01 -15.52 -63.63
N ARG A 139 20.16 -14.49 -63.78
CA ARG A 139 19.87 -13.89 -65.09
C ARG A 139 21.10 -13.23 -65.71
N VAL A 140 21.89 -12.51 -64.92
CA VAL A 140 23.16 -11.92 -65.38
C VAL A 140 24.11 -13.02 -65.87
N LYS A 141 24.31 -14.09 -65.10
CA LYS A 141 25.16 -15.22 -65.52
C LYS A 141 24.69 -15.89 -66.81
N VAL A 142 23.38 -16.03 -67.00
CA VAL A 142 22.81 -16.57 -68.25
C VAL A 142 23.07 -15.61 -69.41
N SER A 143 22.90 -14.30 -69.21
CA SER A 143 23.22 -13.29 -70.24
C SER A 143 24.69 -13.33 -70.63
N GLU A 144 25.61 -13.38 -69.66
CA GLU A 144 27.05 -13.49 -69.91
C GLU A 144 27.41 -14.76 -70.69
N ALA A 145 26.77 -15.89 -70.36
CA ALA A 145 26.97 -17.14 -71.09
C ALA A 145 26.45 -17.04 -72.54
N GLN A 146 25.31 -16.37 -72.76
CA GLN A 146 24.77 -16.14 -74.09
C GLN A 146 25.66 -15.21 -74.92
N ASP A 147 26.18 -14.15 -74.32
CA ASP A 147 27.11 -13.23 -74.98
C ASP A 147 28.40 -13.95 -75.39
N ASN A 148 28.95 -14.80 -74.51
CA ASN A 148 30.11 -15.62 -74.83
C ASN A 148 29.86 -16.58 -76.01
N VAL A 149 28.69 -17.24 -76.04
CA VAL A 149 28.32 -18.12 -77.16
C VAL A 149 28.15 -17.31 -78.46
N ALA A 150 27.48 -16.16 -78.40
CA ALA A 150 27.29 -15.27 -79.55
C ALA A 150 28.63 -14.77 -80.10
N GLN A 151 29.60 -14.44 -79.21
CA GLN A 151 30.95 -14.04 -79.59
C GLN A 151 31.70 -15.19 -80.29
N VAL A 152 31.66 -16.40 -79.74
CA VAL A 152 32.28 -17.58 -80.35
C VAL A 152 31.67 -17.90 -81.72
N ASP A 153 30.35 -17.80 -81.86
CA ASP A 153 29.68 -18.00 -83.15
C ASP A 153 30.00 -16.90 -84.15
N PHE A 154 30.17 -15.65 -83.70
CA PHE A 154 30.61 -14.54 -84.54
C PHE A 154 32.05 -14.74 -85.03
N ASP A 155 32.98 -15.08 -84.14
CA ASP A 155 34.38 -15.38 -84.48
C ASP A 155 34.47 -16.56 -85.45
N ARG A 156 33.65 -17.60 -85.25
CA ARG A 156 33.53 -18.73 -86.17
C ARG A 156 33.05 -18.29 -87.54
N ARG A 157 32.04 -17.42 -87.63
CA ARG A 157 31.53 -16.89 -88.91
C ARG A 157 32.63 -16.09 -89.64
N LEU A 158 33.36 -15.22 -88.94
CA LEU A 158 34.49 -14.47 -89.50
C LEU A 158 35.58 -15.41 -90.05
N ALA A 159 35.94 -16.45 -89.29
CA ALA A 159 36.96 -17.42 -89.71
C ALA A 159 36.55 -18.23 -90.95
N LEU A 160 35.25 -18.54 -91.08
CA LEU A 160 34.69 -19.24 -92.24
C LEU A 160 34.57 -18.34 -93.48
N GLU A 161 34.25 -17.05 -93.29
CA GLU A 161 34.27 -16.04 -94.35
C GLU A 161 35.70 -15.83 -94.89
N ALA A 162 36.70 -15.73 -94.00
CA ALA A 162 38.10 -15.59 -94.38
C ALA A 162 38.63 -16.78 -95.20
N LYS A 163 38.07 -17.98 -94.99
CA LYS A 163 38.38 -19.19 -95.76
C LYS A 163 37.55 -19.33 -97.06
N GLY A 164 36.69 -18.36 -97.38
CA GLY A 164 35.88 -18.33 -98.60
C GLY A 164 34.71 -19.30 -98.63
N ILE A 165 34.32 -19.88 -97.49
CA ILE A 165 33.28 -20.92 -97.38
C ILE A 165 31.88 -20.31 -97.23
N LEU A 166 31.78 -19.04 -96.80
CA LEU A 166 30.52 -18.31 -96.64
C LEU A 166 30.43 -17.12 -97.62
N SER A 167 29.26 -16.97 -98.25
CA SER A 167 28.93 -15.86 -99.16
C SER A 167 28.44 -14.63 -98.38
N ARG A 168 28.87 -13.43 -98.81
CA ARG A 168 28.68 -12.11 -98.16
C ARG A 168 27.21 -11.62 -98.07
N ALA A 169 26.22 -12.48 -98.31
CA ALA A 169 24.83 -12.10 -98.62
C ALA A 169 23.80 -12.23 -97.48
N GLN A 170 24.20 -12.56 -96.25
CA GLN A 170 23.30 -12.52 -95.09
C GLN A 170 23.81 -11.51 -94.07
N ARG A 171 23.42 -10.26 -94.28
CA ARG A 171 23.64 -9.13 -93.38
C ARG A 171 22.33 -8.77 -92.71
#